data_AF-A0A942BJ60-F1
#
_entry.id   AF-A0A942BJ60-F1
#
_cell.length_a   1.000
_cell.length_b   1.000
_cell.length_c   1.000
_cell.angle_alpha   90.00
_cell.angle_beta   90.00
_cell.angle_gamma   90.00
#
_symmetry.space_group_name_H-M   'P 1'
#
loop_
_entity.id
_entity.type
_entity.pdbx_description
1 polymer ?
#
loop_
_entity_poly.entity_id
_entity_poly.type
_entity_poly.pdbx_seq_one_letter_code
_entity_poly.pdbx_strand_id
1 'polypeptide(L)'
;MKRAGFTVVELLASLAMVAVISAVLLPSVSAGRASAKLAAAKEKIHDRYLAYAIYTLNWGEPGYYGEPATMGMPPVLADPRNQPLGALDSWESPCGNSLDPIQEGGYVRYVGYLTEKQDPNAHGQLLEDLVARQQNFVAINDFNCSAPGTVLISNIQPKRGLGATLEGRLLDHTSTQRFYDQQGWWNTALDKGENK
;
A
#
# COMPACT_ATOMS: atom_id res chain seq x y z
N MET A 1 -53.34 -17.86 -35.16
CA MET A 1 -52.26 -17.16 -34.41
C MET A 1 -51.06 -17.01 -35.32
N LYS A 2 -50.66 -15.80 -35.70
CA LYS A 2 -49.45 -15.58 -36.51
C LYS A 2 -48.25 -15.52 -35.57
N ARG A 3 -47.32 -16.47 -35.68
CA ARG A 3 -46.02 -16.41 -34.99
C ARG A 3 -45.09 -15.53 -35.83
N ALA A 4 -44.70 -14.37 -35.30
CA ALA A 4 -43.61 -13.60 -35.87
C ALA A 4 -42.30 -14.32 -35.53
N GLY A 5 -41.60 -14.81 -36.55
CA GLY A 5 -40.28 -15.42 -36.40
C GLY A 5 -39.21 -14.35 -36.46
N PHE A 6 -38.22 -14.45 -35.57
CA PHE A 6 -37.05 -13.58 -35.58
C PHE A 6 -36.15 -13.95 -36.76
N THR A 7 -35.78 -12.99 -37.58
CA THR A 7 -34.92 -13.26 -38.74
C THR A 7 -33.46 -13.39 -38.31
N VAL A 8 -32.68 -14.19 -39.06
CA VAL A 8 -31.23 -14.32 -38.82
C VAL A 8 -30.53 -12.96 -38.92
N VAL A 9 -31.00 -12.08 -39.81
CA VAL A 9 -30.45 -10.72 -39.98
C VAL A 9 -30.69 -9.85 -38.76
N GLU A 10 -31.88 -9.88 -38.15
CA GLU A 10 -32.16 -9.15 -36.90
C GLU A 10 -31.28 -9.63 -35.75
N LEU A 11 -31.00 -10.94 -35.68
CA LEU A 11 -30.08 -11.51 -34.69
C LEU A 11 -28.65 -11.02 -34.88
N LEU A 12 -28.16 -11.04 -36.12
CA LEU A 12 -26.81 -10.57 -36.45
C LEU A 12 -26.64 -9.08 -36.18
N ALA A 13 -27.61 -8.25 -36.58
CA ALA A 13 -27.58 -6.82 -36.34
C ALA A 13 -27.57 -6.50 -34.83
N SER A 14 -28.37 -7.21 -34.04
CA SER A 14 -28.45 -7.02 -32.59
C SER A 14 -27.14 -7.39 -31.89
N LEU A 15 -26.54 -8.53 -32.27
CA LEU A 15 -25.24 -8.95 -31.73
C LEU A 15 -24.12 -7.98 -32.12
N ALA A 16 -24.13 -7.46 -33.35
CA ALA A 16 -23.19 -6.44 -33.78
C ALA A 16 -23.30 -5.17 -32.92
N MET A 17 -24.52 -4.71 -32.62
CA MET A 17 -24.73 -3.54 -31.76
C MET A 17 -24.24 -3.76 -30.33
N VAL A 18 -24.53 -4.92 -29.72
CA VAL A 18 -24.05 -5.27 -28.37
C VAL A 18 -22.53 -5.38 -28.33
N ALA A 19 -21.90 -5.93 -29.37
CA ALA A 19 -20.44 -6.02 -29.46
C ALA A 19 -19.78 -4.64 -29.48
N VAL A 20 -20.33 -3.70 -30.27
CA VAL A 20 -19.84 -2.32 -30.34
C VAL A 20 -19.98 -1.62 -28.98
N ILE A 21 -21.14 -1.72 -28.33
CA ILE A 21 -21.37 -1.11 -27.01
C ILE A 21 -20.41 -1.70 -25.95
N SER A 22 -20.27 -3.02 -25.93
CA SER A 22 -19.40 -3.70 -24.97
C SER A 22 -17.93 -3.30 -25.14
N ALA A 23 -17.46 -3.16 -26.39
CA ALA A 23 -16.09 -2.74 -26.68
C ALA A 23 -15.75 -1.36 -26.07
N VAL A 24 -16.71 -0.43 -26.04
CA VAL A 24 -16.51 0.91 -25.47
C VAL A 24 -16.65 0.92 -23.95
N LEU A 25 -17.49 0.05 -23.37
CA LEU A 25 -17.73 0.02 -21.92
C LEU A 25 -16.61 -0.69 -21.12
N LEU A 26 -15.99 -1.72 -21.69
CA LEU A 26 -14.96 -2.53 -21.02
C LEU A 26 -13.80 -1.70 -20.41
N PRO A 27 -13.16 -0.75 -21.11
CA PRO A 27 -12.05 0.01 -20.53
C PRO A 27 -12.49 0.93 -19.38
N SER A 28 -13.71 1.46 -19.41
CA SER A 28 -14.25 2.29 -18.32
C SER A 28 -14.50 1.46 -17.06
N VAL A 29 -15.09 0.27 -17.22
CA VAL A 29 -15.36 -0.65 -16.11
C VAL A 29 -14.04 -1.17 -15.50
N SER A 30 -13.02 -1.46 -16.32
CA SER A 30 -11.73 -1.93 -15.81
C SER A 30 -11.00 -0.83 -15.00
N ALA A 31 -11.01 0.41 -15.49
CA ALA A 31 -10.47 1.56 -14.77
C ALA A 31 -11.23 1.80 -13.44
N GLY A 32 -12.56 1.76 -13.46
CA GLY A 32 -13.38 1.93 -12.26
C GLY A 32 -13.10 0.85 -11.20
N ARG A 33 -12.95 -0.42 -11.60
CA ARG A 33 -12.54 -1.49 -10.69
C ARG A 33 -11.16 -1.26 -10.08
N ALA A 34 -10.19 -0.78 -10.87
CA ALA A 34 -8.85 -0.47 -10.37
C ALA A 34 -8.88 0.67 -9.34
N SER A 35 -9.63 1.75 -9.61
CA SER A 35 -9.82 2.85 -8.66
C SER A 35 -10.54 2.42 -7.39
N ALA A 36 -11.57 1.59 -7.49
CA ALA A 36 -12.28 1.06 -6.32
C ALA A 36 -11.38 0.18 -5.44
N LYS A 37 -10.55 -0.68 -6.06
CA LYS A 37 -9.55 -1.47 -5.32
C LYS A 37 -8.53 -0.58 -4.60
N LEU A 38 -8.06 0.49 -5.26
CA LEU A 38 -7.14 1.44 -4.64
C LEU A 38 -7.78 2.19 -3.47
N ALA A 39 -9.05 2.60 -3.60
CA ALA A 39 -9.77 3.25 -2.52
C ALA A 39 -9.95 2.33 -1.31
N ALA A 40 -10.37 1.08 -1.54
CA ALA A 40 -10.44 0.06 -0.49
C ALA A 40 -9.07 -0.21 0.13
N ALA A 41 -8.00 -0.10 -0.65
CA ALA A 41 -6.64 -0.24 -0.13
C ALA A 41 -6.23 0.87 0.82
N LYS A 42 -6.54 2.12 0.46
CA LYS A 42 -6.33 3.29 1.31
C LYS A 42 -7.12 3.17 2.62
N GLU A 43 -8.37 2.71 2.57
CA GLU A 43 -9.21 2.48 3.75
C GLU A 43 -8.59 1.44 4.70
N LYS A 44 -8.11 0.29 4.19
CA LYS A 44 -7.44 -0.70 5.03
C LYS A 44 -6.15 -0.19 5.66
N ILE A 45 -5.38 0.67 4.98
CA ILE A 45 -4.20 1.32 5.56
C ILE A 45 -4.61 2.28 6.67
N HIS A 46 -5.67 3.04 6.48
CA HIS A 46 -6.22 3.93 7.50
C HIS A 46 -6.69 3.17 8.75
N ASP A 47 -7.45 2.08 8.59
CA ASP A 47 -7.92 1.27 9.72
C ASP A 47 -6.76 0.72 10.55
N ARG A 48 -5.66 0.35 9.88
CA ARG A 48 -4.43 -0.08 10.55
C ARG A 48 -3.71 1.05 11.25
N TYR A 49 -3.68 2.23 10.63
CA TYR A 49 -3.18 3.41 11.29
C TYR A 49 -3.97 3.71 12.57
N LEU A 50 -5.30 3.60 12.55
CA LEU A 50 -6.12 3.79 13.75
C LEU A 50 -5.76 2.77 14.84
N ALA A 51 -5.60 1.49 14.49
CA ALA A 51 -5.15 0.48 15.44
C ALA A 51 -3.77 0.80 16.02
N TYR A 52 -2.84 1.25 15.18
CA TYR A 52 -1.51 1.70 15.58
C TYR A 52 -1.58 2.93 16.51
N ALA A 53 -2.39 3.93 16.17
CA ALA A 53 -2.56 5.14 16.97
C ALA A 53 -3.20 4.87 18.33
N ILE A 54 -4.17 3.95 18.41
CA ILE A 54 -4.75 3.49 19.68
C ILE A 54 -3.67 2.79 20.53
N TYR A 55 -2.80 2.00 19.90
CA TYR A 55 -1.71 1.34 20.60
C TYR A 55 -0.70 2.35 21.16
N THR A 56 -0.22 3.29 20.34
CA THR A 56 0.73 4.32 20.79
C THR A 56 0.13 5.23 21.86
N LEU A 57 -1.17 5.51 21.79
CA LEU A 57 -1.88 6.27 22.83
C LEU A 57 -1.88 5.55 24.19
N ASN A 58 -1.99 4.23 24.20
CA ASN A 58 -2.04 3.45 25.44
C ASN A 58 -0.67 3.16 26.04
N TRP A 59 0.37 3.06 25.20
CA TRP A 59 1.69 2.57 25.60
C TRP A 59 2.81 3.60 25.44
N GLY A 60 2.56 4.74 24.82
CA GLY A 60 3.56 5.76 24.51
C GLY A 60 3.46 7.01 25.36
N GLU A 61 4.57 7.74 25.42
CA GLU A 61 4.64 9.07 26.01
C GLU A 61 4.14 10.11 24.99
N PRO A 62 3.09 10.88 25.30
CA PRO A 62 2.53 11.86 24.37
C PRO A 62 3.55 12.92 23.94
N GLY A 63 3.70 13.13 22.63
CA GLY A 63 4.53 14.21 22.07
C GLY A 63 6.04 13.94 22.06
N TYR A 64 6.48 12.77 22.49
CA TYR A 64 7.88 12.36 22.36
C TYR A 64 8.13 11.76 20.96
N TYR A 65 9.24 12.16 20.33
CA TYR A 65 9.77 11.56 19.09
C TYR A 65 11.21 11.13 19.32
N GLY A 66 11.53 9.87 19.08
CA GLY A 66 12.85 9.30 19.37
C GLY A 66 12.77 7.79 19.49
N GLU A 67 13.19 7.24 20.63
CA GLU A 67 13.12 5.80 20.86
C GLU A 67 11.72 5.20 20.57
N PRO A 68 11.57 4.19 19.69
CA PRO A 68 10.28 3.60 19.38
C PRO A 68 9.53 3.10 20.61
N ALA A 69 10.26 2.58 21.61
CA ALA A 69 9.69 2.09 22.85
C ALA A 69 9.01 3.20 23.67
N THR A 70 9.60 4.39 23.77
CA THR A 70 9.00 5.51 24.51
C THR A 70 7.86 6.16 23.74
N MET A 71 7.87 6.06 22.40
CA MET A 71 6.75 6.45 21.55
C MET A 71 5.57 5.47 21.62
N GLY A 72 5.67 4.40 22.41
CA GLY A 72 4.64 3.36 22.48
C GLY A 72 4.47 2.63 21.17
N MET A 73 5.51 2.55 20.33
CA MET A 73 5.44 1.72 19.14
C MET A 73 5.37 0.25 19.55
N PRO A 74 4.59 -0.58 18.84
CA PRO A 74 4.50 -2.01 19.15
C PRO A 74 5.90 -2.65 19.07
N PRO A 75 6.37 -3.32 20.14
CA PRO A 75 7.73 -3.87 20.20
C PRO A 75 7.90 -4.95 19.13
N VAL A 76 9.05 -5.13 18.47
CA VAL A 76 9.20 -6.28 17.56
C VAL A 76 9.03 -7.58 18.35
N LEU A 77 7.96 -8.33 18.09
CA LEU A 77 7.98 -9.75 18.44
C LEU A 77 9.09 -10.35 17.58
N ALA A 78 10.21 -10.69 18.22
CA ALA A 78 11.44 -11.13 17.60
C ALA A 78 11.32 -12.51 16.90
N ASP A 79 10.27 -12.76 16.13
CA ASP A 79 10.24 -13.86 15.17
C ASP A 79 10.97 -13.39 13.90
N PRO A 80 12.13 -13.98 13.56
CA PRO A 80 12.86 -13.70 12.32
C PRO A 80 12.10 -14.08 11.04
N ARG A 81 10.89 -14.63 11.14
CA ARG A 81 10.00 -14.94 10.01
C ARG A 81 9.06 -13.80 9.59
N ASN A 82 9.38 -12.54 9.89
CA ASN A 82 8.61 -11.38 9.40
C ASN A 82 7.12 -11.41 9.80
N GLN A 83 6.77 -11.80 11.03
CA GLN A 83 5.42 -11.54 11.53
C GLN A 83 5.43 -10.20 12.25
N PRO A 84 5.11 -9.07 11.60
CA PRO A 84 4.84 -7.82 12.33
C PRO A 84 3.78 -8.10 13.41
N LEU A 85 3.76 -7.33 14.51
CA LEU A 85 2.63 -7.40 15.43
C LEU A 85 1.33 -7.25 14.64
N GLY A 86 0.51 -8.29 14.60
CA GLY A 86 -0.71 -8.31 13.81
C GLY A 86 -0.56 -8.78 12.35
N ALA A 87 0.58 -9.36 11.94
CA ALA A 87 0.53 -10.45 10.98
C ALA A 87 -0.12 -11.65 11.66
N LEU A 88 -1.44 -11.54 11.86
CA LEU A 88 -2.32 -12.65 11.55
C LEU A 88 -1.81 -13.22 10.22
N ASP A 89 -1.75 -14.54 10.07
CA ASP A 89 -1.31 -15.27 8.87
C ASP A 89 -2.11 -14.94 7.56
N SER A 90 -2.70 -13.75 7.47
CA SER A 90 -3.68 -13.32 6.49
C SER A 90 -3.61 -11.83 6.14
N TRP A 91 -2.46 -11.13 6.27
CA TRP A 91 -2.39 -9.83 5.57
C TRP A 91 -2.35 -10.08 4.07
N GLU A 92 -3.55 -10.17 3.51
CA GLU A 92 -3.76 -9.92 2.11
C GLU A 92 -3.58 -8.42 1.93
N SER A 93 -2.50 -8.08 1.22
CA SER A 93 -2.35 -6.77 0.59
C SER A 93 -3.73 -6.31 0.10
N PRO A 94 -4.18 -5.10 0.46
CA PRO A 94 -5.48 -4.63 0.03
C PRO A 94 -5.58 -4.52 -1.50
N CYS A 95 -4.43 -4.45 -2.17
CA CYS A 95 -4.27 -4.44 -3.61
C CYS A 95 -4.12 -5.85 -4.22
N GLY A 96 -4.08 -6.89 -3.40
CA GLY A 96 -3.85 -8.28 -3.79
C GLY A 96 -2.38 -8.67 -3.77
N ASN A 97 -2.11 -9.96 -4.02
CA ASN A 97 -0.76 -10.51 -4.02
C ASN A 97 0.03 -9.99 -5.22
N SER A 98 1.26 -9.51 -4.97
CA SER A 98 2.21 -9.28 -6.05
C SER A 98 2.76 -10.63 -6.53
N LEU A 99 3.16 -10.70 -7.80
CA LEU A 99 3.79 -11.90 -8.36
C LEU A 99 5.30 -11.99 -8.01
N ASP A 100 5.82 -11.06 -7.22
CA ASP A 100 7.24 -11.05 -6.85
C ASP A 100 7.47 -12.15 -5.79
N PRO A 101 8.33 -13.16 -6.04
CA PRO A 101 8.56 -14.26 -5.10
C PRO A 101 9.20 -13.80 -3.79
N ILE A 102 9.78 -12.60 -3.74
CA ILE A 102 10.22 -12.00 -2.47
C ILE A 102 8.99 -11.71 -1.57
N GLN A 103 7.79 -11.57 -2.16
CA GLN A 103 6.54 -11.12 -1.56
C GLN A 103 5.42 -12.17 -1.45
N GLU A 104 5.74 -13.46 -1.38
CA GLU A 104 4.74 -14.50 -1.08
C GLU A 104 3.99 -14.31 0.27
N GLY A 105 4.19 -13.22 1.01
CA GLY A 105 3.52 -12.92 2.27
C GLY A 105 2.84 -11.56 2.41
N GLY A 106 2.76 -10.72 1.37
CA GLY A 106 2.13 -9.39 1.46
C GLY A 106 2.74 -8.52 2.58
N TYR A 107 3.73 -7.69 2.29
CA TYR A 107 4.36 -6.92 3.36
C TYR A 107 3.63 -5.60 3.61
N VAL A 108 2.94 -5.48 4.75
CA VAL A 108 2.97 -4.18 5.46
C VAL A 108 4.19 -4.17 6.31
N ARG A 109 4.97 -3.11 6.19
CA ARG A 109 6.04 -2.83 7.14
C ARG A 109 5.64 -1.63 7.98
N TYR A 110 5.78 -1.80 9.29
CA TYR A 110 5.98 -0.66 10.15
C TYR A 110 7.40 -0.16 9.86
N VAL A 111 7.52 1.02 9.26
CA VAL A 111 8.79 1.54 8.71
C VAL A 111 9.84 1.72 9.82
N GLY A 112 9.36 1.90 11.05
CA GLY A 112 10.17 2.04 12.26
C GLY A 112 11.01 0.82 12.67
N TYR A 113 10.98 -0.31 11.96
CA TYR A 113 11.50 -1.56 12.52
C TYR A 113 12.41 -2.42 11.63
N LEU A 114 12.91 -1.89 10.52
CA LEU A 114 13.81 -2.67 9.66
C LEU A 114 15.27 -2.72 10.09
N THR A 115 15.70 -1.99 11.11
CA THR A 115 17.13 -1.68 11.22
C THR A 115 17.81 -2.13 12.51
N GLU A 116 17.07 -2.37 13.60
CA GLU A 116 17.70 -2.60 14.91
C GLU A 116 18.57 -3.87 14.98
N LYS A 117 18.17 -4.96 14.29
CA LYS A 117 18.92 -6.23 14.34
C LYS A 117 19.93 -6.46 13.21
N GLN A 118 19.83 -5.74 12.09
CA GLN A 118 20.66 -6.00 10.91
C GLN A 118 21.80 -5.00 10.73
N ASP A 119 21.66 -3.76 11.21
CA ASP A 119 22.71 -2.75 11.14
C ASP A 119 22.53 -1.67 12.23
N PRO A 120 23.40 -1.60 13.26
CA PRO A 120 23.36 -0.56 14.28
C PRO A 120 23.34 0.87 13.70
N ASN A 121 23.96 1.08 12.53
CA ASN A 121 23.98 2.39 11.87
C ASN A 121 22.63 2.75 11.27
N ALA A 122 21.87 1.76 10.81
CA ALA A 122 20.56 1.97 10.21
C ALA A 122 19.49 2.29 11.28
N HIS A 123 19.71 1.90 12.55
CA HIS A 123 18.89 2.37 13.66
C HIS A 123 19.09 3.88 13.91
N GLY A 124 20.33 4.36 13.87
CA GLY A 124 20.64 5.78 14.00
C GLY A 124 19.96 6.65 12.93
N GLN A 125 20.07 6.25 11.65
CA GLN A 125 19.43 6.97 10.54
C GLN A 125 17.90 7.00 10.64
N LEU A 126 17.30 5.92 11.15
CA LEU A 126 15.88 5.86 11.39
C LEU A 126 15.44 6.85 12.48
N LEU A 127 16.15 6.85 13.62
CA LEU A 127 15.88 7.76 14.72
C LEU A 127 16.06 9.22 14.29
N GLU A 128 17.12 9.52 13.53
CA GLU A 128 17.36 10.85 12.97
C GLU A 128 16.18 11.32 12.12
N ASP A 129 15.69 10.47 11.22
CA ASP A 129 14.54 10.81 10.36
C ASP A 129 13.22 10.91 11.12
N LEU A 130 13.01 10.04 12.10
CA LEU A 130 11.84 10.09 12.97
C LEU A 130 11.79 11.39 13.78
N VAL A 131 12.94 11.81 14.34
CA VAL A 131 13.09 13.09 15.04
C VAL A 131 12.95 14.26 14.08
N ALA A 132 13.51 14.17 12.87
CA ALA A 132 13.45 15.23 11.87
C ALA A 132 12.04 15.42 11.29
N ARG A 133 11.30 14.33 11.06
CA ARG A 133 9.98 14.36 10.41
C ARG A 133 8.81 14.39 11.39
N GLN A 134 9.00 13.90 12.62
CA GLN A 134 7.99 13.86 13.68
C GLN A 134 6.67 13.29 13.14
N GLN A 135 5.58 14.05 13.22
CA GLN A 135 4.24 13.70 12.71
C GLN A 135 4.23 13.24 11.24
N ASN A 136 5.15 13.74 10.41
CA ASN A 136 5.25 13.37 9.00
C ASN A 136 6.03 12.08 8.74
N PHE A 137 6.57 11.42 9.77
CA PHE A 137 7.24 10.14 9.61
C PHE A 137 6.24 9.08 9.15
N VAL A 138 6.59 8.29 8.12
CA VAL A 138 5.74 7.22 7.60
C VAL A 138 5.77 6.04 8.55
N ALA A 139 4.69 5.81 9.29
CA ALA A 139 4.60 4.75 10.29
C ALA A 139 4.27 3.39 9.67
N ILE A 140 3.41 3.38 8.66
CA ILE A 140 2.88 2.20 7.99
C ILE A 140 3.11 2.37 6.49
N ASN A 141 3.61 1.32 5.81
CA ASN A 141 3.68 1.29 4.36
C ASN A 141 3.29 -0.06 3.75
N ASP A 142 2.81 -0.02 2.51
CA ASP A 142 2.46 -1.17 1.67
C ASP A 142 2.84 -0.88 0.21
N PHE A 143 3.74 -1.69 -0.36
CA PHE A 143 4.21 -1.55 -1.74
C PHE A 143 3.58 -2.55 -2.73
N ASN A 144 2.60 -3.34 -2.27
CA ASN A 144 1.92 -4.36 -3.07
C ASN A 144 0.88 -3.77 -4.04
N CYS A 145 0.66 -2.45 -4.00
CA CYS A 145 -0.31 -1.74 -4.85
C CYS A 145 0.18 -1.40 -6.26
N SER A 146 1.25 -2.05 -6.71
CA SER A 146 1.83 -1.89 -8.05
C SER A 146 1.06 -2.70 -9.10
N ALA A 147 1.32 -2.43 -10.39
CA ALA A 147 0.70 -3.20 -11.46
C ALA A 147 1.13 -4.69 -11.40
N PRO A 148 0.29 -5.63 -11.88
CA PRO A 148 0.69 -7.03 -11.95
C PRO A 148 1.99 -7.22 -12.73
N GLY A 149 2.93 -7.98 -12.16
CA GLY A 149 4.26 -8.21 -12.75
C GLY A 149 5.28 -7.08 -12.51
N THR A 150 4.94 -6.05 -11.74
CA THR A 150 5.92 -5.07 -11.28
C THR A 150 6.92 -5.74 -10.33
N VAL A 151 8.20 -5.73 -10.71
CA VAL A 151 9.31 -6.19 -9.88
C VAL A 151 9.72 -5.07 -8.95
N LEU A 152 9.57 -5.26 -7.63
CA LEU A 152 9.79 -4.16 -6.67
C LEU A 152 11.26 -3.72 -6.61
N ILE A 153 12.19 -4.62 -6.89
CA ILE A 153 13.61 -4.31 -6.95
C ILE A 153 14.04 -3.57 -8.23
N SER A 154 13.19 -3.51 -9.26
CA SER A 154 13.49 -2.84 -10.53
C SER A 154 13.71 -1.33 -10.36
N ASN A 155 14.62 -0.71 -11.11
CA ASN A 155 14.80 0.75 -11.12
C ASN A 155 14.14 1.45 -12.32
N ILE A 156 13.46 0.69 -13.18
CA ILE A 156 12.84 1.18 -14.42
C ILE A 156 11.31 1.07 -14.39
N GLN A 157 10.76 0.14 -13.60
CA GLN A 157 9.32 -0.02 -13.49
C GLN A 157 8.77 0.89 -12.38
N PRO A 158 7.71 1.67 -12.66
CA PRO A 158 7.05 2.46 -11.63
C PRO A 158 6.37 1.52 -10.63
N LYS A 159 6.53 1.83 -9.35
CA LYS A 159 5.92 1.11 -8.22
C LYS A 159 5.03 2.07 -7.50
N ARG A 160 3.89 1.59 -7.02
CA ARG A 160 3.01 2.35 -6.15
C ARG A 160 3.15 1.84 -4.72
N GLY A 161 3.44 2.76 -3.81
CA GLY A 161 3.40 2.54 -2.38
C GLY A 161 2.26 3.33 -1.77
N LEU A 162 1.53 2.69 -0.86
CA LEU A 162 0.59 3.32 0.05
C LEU A 162 1.22 3.39 1.43
N GLY A 163 0.89 4.43 2.18
CA GLY A 163 1.40 4.57 3.55
C GLY A 163 0.54 5.48 4.40
N ALA A 164 0.82 5.49 5.69
CA ALA A 164 0.24 6.43 6.64
C ALA A 164 1.36 7.01 7.51
N THR A 165 1.32 8.33 7.72
CA THR A 165 2.23 9.01 8.64
C THR A 165 1.82 8.82 10.10
N LEU A 166 2.66 9.25 11.05
CA LEU A 166 2.33 9.22 12.48
C LEU A 166 1.11 10.08 12.85
N GLU A 167 0.83 11.17 12.10
CA GLU A 167 -0.40 11.95 12.23
C GLU A 167 -1.62 11.34 11.51
N GLY A 168 -1.45 10.22 10.79
CA GLY A 168 -2.55 9.53 10.11
C GLY A 168 -2.83 10.02 8.71
N ARG A 169 -1.94 10.84 8.14
CA ARG A 169 -2.05 11.27 6.76
C ARG A 169 -1.75 10.10 5.83
N LEU A 170 -2.71 9.75 4.99
CA LEU A 170 -2.53 8.75 3.96
C LEU A 170 -1.65 9.28 2.83
N LEU A 171 -0.75 8.43 2.36
CA LEU A 171 0.15 8.69 1.26
C LEU A 171 -0.10 7.68 0.14
N ASP A 172 -0.08 8.17 -1.11
CA ASP A 172 -0.17 7.37 -2.33
C ASP A 172 0.87 7.89 -3.31
N HIS A 173 2.01 7.21 -3.35
CA HIS A 173 3.14 7.66 -4.13
C HIS A 173 3.51 6.62 -5.18
N THR A 174 3.91 7.10 -6.37
CA THR A 174 4.36 6.24 -7.45
C THR A 174 5.75 6.68 -7.90
N SER A 175 6.72 5.78 -7.86
CA SER A 175 8.13 6.07 -8.16
C SER A 175 8.87 4.86 -8.73
N THR A 176 9.90 5.14 -9.53
CA THR A 176 10.82 4.14 -10.09
C THR A 176 12.04 3.88 -9.20
N GLN A 177 12.17 4.60 -8.07
CA GLN A 177 13.26 4.41 -7.11
C GLN A 177 13.27 2.98 -6.54
N ARG A 178 14.43 2.58 -6.03
CA ARG A 178 14.64 1.24 -5.47
C ARG A 178 13.80 1.05 -4.22
N PHE A 179 13.08 -0.07 -4.15
CA PHE A 179 12.28 -0.44 -2.98
C PHE A 179 13.09 -0.54 -1.68
N TYR A 180 14.37 -0.92 -1.73
CA TYR A 180 15.21 -1.03 -0.52
C TYR A 180 15.50 0.31 0.15
N ASP A 181 15.44 1.41 -0.60
CA ASP A 181 15.56 2.76 -0.06
C ASP A 181 14.17 3.30 0.27
N GLN A 182 13.47 2.62 1.18
CA GLN A 182 12.11 3.01 1.57
C GLN A 182 12.07 4.43 2.13
N GLN A 183 13.11 4.81 2.86
CA GLN A 183 13.26 6.13 3.44
C GLN A 183 13.38 7.20 2.36
N GLY A 184 14.35 7.09 1.44
CA GLY A 184 14.47 8.01 0.29
C GLY A 184 13.21 8.05 -0.57
N TRP A 185 12.53 6.91 -0.71
CA TRP A 185 11.27 6.79 -1.44
C TRP A 185 10.15 7.63 -0.80
N TRP A 186 9.93 7.47 0.51
CA TRP A 186 8.92 8.25 1.24
C TRP A 186 9.32 9.71 1.41
N ASN A 187 10.61 10.00 1.59
CA ASN A 187 11.15 11.35 1.66
C ASN A 187 10.80 12.13 0.38
N THR A 188 11.01 11.51 -0.78
CA THR A 188 10.60 12.08 -2.07
C THR A 188 9.10 12.35 -2.15
N ALA A 189 8.26 11.46 -1.61
CA ALA A 189 6.80 11.63 -1.59
C ALA A 189 6.36 12.80 -0.68
N LEU A 190 6.95 12.88 0.51
CA LEU A 190 6.66 13.90 1.52
C LEU A 190 7.09 15.28 1.02
N ASP A 191 8.28 15.39 0.44
CA ASP A 191 8.84 16.67 -0.03
C ASP A 191 8.04 17.25 -1.21
N LYS A 192 7.38 16.40 -2.00
CA LYS A 192 6.49 16.82 -3.08
C LYS A 192 5.12 17.29 -2.60
N GLY A 193 4.79 17.12 -1.32
CA GLY A 193 3.47 17.44 -0.78
C GLY A 193 2.34 16.66 -1.46
N GLU A 194 2.60 15.42 -1.89
CA GLU A 194 1.61 14.59 -2.56
C GLU A 194 0.46 14.24 -1.60
N ASN A 195 -0.59 15.07 -1.60
CA ASN A 195 -1.87 14.83 -0.96
C ASN A 195 -2.87 14.46 -2.06
N LYS A 196 -3.18 13.16 -2.23
CA LYS A 196 -4.18 12.67 -3.18
C LYS A 196 -5.11 11.61 -2.59
#